data_AF-A0A7W9Z3W0-F1
#
_entry.id   AF-A0A7W9Z3W0-F1
#
_cell.length_a   1.000
_cell.length_b   1.000
_cell.length_c   1.000
_cell.angle_alpha   90.00
_cell.angle_beta   90.00
_cell.angle_gamma   90.00
#
_symmetry.space_group_name_H-M   'P 1'
#
loop_
_entity.id
_entity.type
_entity.pdbx_description
1 polymer ?
#
loop_
_entity_poly.entity_id
_entity_poly.type
_entity_poly.pdbx_seq_one_letter_code
_entity_poly.pdbx_strand_id
1 'polypeptide(L)' 'MPDDRYTMRQEENGTWTVFDTNLPPSSENRIMYGITHERARQYVEHLNKARPKDEVEDYSSQPPTEDID' A
#
# COMPACT_ATOMS: atom_id res chain seq x y z
N MET A 1 -5.10 -10.54 8.78
CA MET A 1 -5.15 -9.16 8.26
C MET A 1 -3.91 -9.02 7.39
N PRO A 2 -4.01 -8.71 6.08
CA PRO A 2 -2.81 -8.44 5.32
C PRO A 2 -2.08 -7.29 6.01
N ASP A 3 -0.81 -7.49 6.37
CA ASP A 3 0.00 -6.47 7.01
C ASP A 3 -0.11 -5.15 6.23
N ASP A 4 -0.42 -4.06 6.95
CA ASP A 4 -0.48 -2.73 6.36
C ASP A 4 0.87 -2.43 5.69
N ARG A 5 0.82 -2.02 4.42
CA ARG A 5 2.04 -1.83 3.61
C ARG A 5 2.69 -0.50 3.93
N TYR A 6 1.88 0.46 4.35
CA TYR A 6 2.37 1.77 4.73
C TYR A 6 2.21 1.94 6.23
N THR A 7 3.29 2.39 6.87
CA THR A 7 3.33 2.69 8.30
C THR A 7 3.89 4.08 8.55
N MET A 8 3.76 4.60 9.77
CA MET A 8 4.34 5.88 10.16
C MET A 8 5.09 5.79 11.48
N ARG A 9 6.19 6.53 11.59
CA ARG A 9 7.01 6.62 12.82
C ARG A 9 7.27 8.09 13.15
N GLN A 10 7.37 8.39 14.44
CA GLN A 10 7.90 9.67 14.90
C GLN A 10 9.44 9.65 14.87
N GLU A 11 10.04 10.73 14.42
CA GLU A 11 11.49 10.97 14.45
C GLU A 11 11.90 11.73 15.73
N GLU A 12 13.20 11.73 16.02
CA GLU A 12 13.76 12.38 17.23
C GLU A 12 13.49 13.89 17.29
N ASN A 13 13.32 14.55 16.13
CA ASN A 13 12.98 15.97 16.04
C ASN A 13 11.48 16.26 16.22
N GLY A 14 10.67 15.24 16.56
CA GLY A 14 9.23 15.36 16.78
C GLY A 14 8.36 15.33 15.51
N THR A 15 8.97 15.30 14.32
CA THR A 15 8.25 15.14 13.05
C THR A 15 7.90 13.67 12.79
N TRP A 16 7.02 13.43 11.83
CA TRP A 16 6.59 12.09 11.43
C TRP A 16 7.07 11.75 10.02
N THR A 17 7.34 10.46 9.81
CA THR A 17 7.77 9.89 8.53
C THR A 17 6.87 8.71 8.18
N VAL A 18 6.49 8.59 6.90
CA VAL A 18 5.72 7.48 6.34
C VAL A 18 6.65 6.54 5.58
N PHE A 19 6.51 5.24 5.80
CA PHE A 19 7.36 4.19 5.24
C PHE A 19 6.56 3.15 4.46
N ASP A 20 7.14 2.61 3.38
CA ASP A 20 6.70 1.36 2.74
C ASP A 20 7.39 0.17 3.41
N THR A 21 6.62 -0.73 4.02
CA THR A 21 7.09 -1.94 4.71
C THR A 21 7.47 -3.07 3.75
N ASN A 22 7.06 -2.99 2.47
CA ASN A 22 7.39 -3.99 1.46
C ASN A 22 8.76 -3.78 0.80
N LEU A 23 9.40 -2.63 1.05
CA LEU A 23 10.73 -2.35 0.52
C LEU A 23 11.81 -2.77 1.53
N PRO A 24 12.99 -3.24 1.08
CA PRO A 24 14.06 -3.62 1.99
C PRO A 24 14.60 -2.37 2.72
N PRO A 25 14.95 -2.46 4.03
CA PRO A 25 15.36 -1.32 4.84
C PRO A 25 16.64 -0.60 4.37
N SER A 26 17.37 -1.18 3.42
CA SER A 26 18.53 -0.59 2.73
C SER A 26 18.16 0.38 1.60
N SER A 27 16.91 0.32 1.11
CA SER A 27 16.34 1.36 0.26
C SER A 27 15.74 2.44 1.18
N GLU A 28 15.81 3.72 0.80
CA GLU A 28 15.09 4.77 1.53
C GLU A 28 13.59 4.55 1.36
N ASN A 29 13.01 3.68 2.20
CA ASN A 29 11.59 3.32 2.21
C ASN A 29 10.68 4.48 2.62
N ARG A 30 11.24 5.69 2.75
CA ARG A 30 10.58 6.90 3.21
C ARG A 30 9.81 7.48 2.04
N ILE A 31 8.48 7.50 2.15
CA ILE A 31 7.62 8.12 1.14
C ILE A 31 7.43 9.61 1.44
N MET A 32 7.32 9.96 2.73
CA MET A 32 7.13 11.34 3.17
C MET A 32 7.80 11.53 4.53
N TYR A 33 8.50 12.64 4.74
CA TYR A 33 9.26 12.92 5.96
C TYR A 33 9.05 14.37 6.42
N GLY A 34 9.30 14.65 7.69
CA GLY A 34 9.23 16.01 8.22
C GLY A 34 7.81 16.57 8.34
N ILE A 35 6.80 15.69 8.39
CA ILE A 35 5.38 16.09 8.40
C ILE A 35 4.77 16.01 9.80
N THR A 36 3.60 16.62 9.96
CA THR A 36 2.81 16.50 11.19
C THR A 36 2.20 15.10 11.31
N HIS A 37 1.90 14.70 12.55
CA HIS A 37 1.20 13.44 12.83
C HIS A 37 -0.12 13.30 12.05
N GLU A 38 -0.94 14.36 12.02
CA GLU A 38 -2.22 14.34 11.32
C GLU A 38 -2.05 14.09 9.82
N ARG A 39 -1.07 14.74 9.20
CA ARG A 39 -0.76 14.55 7.78
C ARG A 39 -0.23 13.15 7.51
N ALA A 40 0.64 12.63 8.37
CA ALA A 40 1.16 11.26 8.27
C ALA A 40 0.03 10.23 8.34
N ARG A 41 -0.88 10.40 9.31
CA ARG A 41 -2.05 9.52 9.49
C ARG A 41 -2.96 9.54 8.25
N GLN A 42 -3.36 10.72 7.79
CA GLN A 42 -4.21 10.86 6.60
C GLN A 42 -3.58 10.21 5.38
N TYR A 43 -2.26 10.35 5.22
CA TYR A 43 -1.52 9.79 4.11
C TYR A 43 -1.45 8.25 4.17
N VAL A 44 -1.11 7.69 5.33
CA VAL A 44 -1.11 6.22 5.55
C VAL A 44 -2.51 5.64 5.31
N GLU A 45 -3.56 6.28 5.84
CA GLU A 45 -4.93 5.83 5.65
C GLU A 45 -5.33 5.86 4.18
N HIS A 46 -4.98 6.94 3.45
CA HIS A 46 -5.23 7.05 2.02
C HIS A 46 -4.48 5.96 1.24
N LEU A 47 -3.20 5.74 1.52
CA LEU A 47 -2.38 4.77 0.80
C LEU A 47 -2.81 3.31 1.06
N ASN A 48 -3.14 2.96 2.30
CA ASN A 48 -3.62 1.62 2.62
C ASN A 48 -5.05 1.39 2.09
N LYS A 49 -5.89 2.43 1.99
CA LYS A 49 -7.23 2.37 1.39
C LYS A 49 -7.22 2.35 -0.14
N ALA A 50 -6.23 2.98 -0.77
CA ALA A 50 -6.05 3.04 -2.22
C ALA A 50 -5.47 1.76 -2.82
N ARG A 51 -5.18 0.72 -2.00
CA ARG A 51 -4.93 -0.59 -2.57
C ARG A 51 -6.19 -1.00 -3.35
N PRO A 52 -6.09 -1.36 -4.65
CA PRO A 52 -7.04 -2.33 -5.17
C PRO A 52 -6.91 -3.50 -4.20
N LYS A 53 -8.04 -3.95 -3.62
CA LYS A 53 -8.11 -5.34 -3.18
C LYS A 53 -7.54 -6.13 -4.35
N ASP A 54 -6.72 -7.14 -4.10
CA ASP A 54 -6.48 -8.19 -5.08
C ASP A 54 -7.85 -8.70 -5.57
N GLU A 55 -8.42 -8.03 -6.56
CA GLU A 55 -9.27 -8.62 -7.57
C GLU A 55 -8.25 -9.40 -8.39
N VAL A 56 -7.88 -10.55 -7.83
CA VAL A 56 -7.61 -11.73 -8.63
C VAL A 56 -8.82 -11.85 -9.53
N GLU A 57 -8.77 -11.20 -10.69
CA GLU A 57 -9.65 -11.53 -11.78
C GLU A 57 -9.45 -13.02 -12.00
N ASP A 58 -10.46 -13.79 -11.60
CA ASP A 58 -10.60 -15.21 -11.88
C ASP A 58 -10.72 -15.36 -13.40
N TYR A 59 -9.59 -15.26 -14.11
CA TYR A 59 -9.47 -15.56 -15.54
C TYR A 59 -9.48 -17.09 -15.76
N SER A 60 -10.31 -17.83 -15.02
CA SER A 60 -10.56 -19.27 -15.25
C SER A 60 -11.97 -19.57 -15.75
N SER A 61 -12.76 -18.56 -16.13
CA SER A 61 -14.05 -18.77 -16.78
C SER A 61 -14.10 -18.19 -18.19
N GLN A 62 -13.22 -18.65 -19.08
CA GLN A 62 -13.61 -18.71 -20.50
C GLN A 62 -14.55 -19.92 -20.66
N PRO A 63 -15.82 -19.76 -21.05
CA PRO A 63 -16.57 -20.91 -21.55
C PRO A 63 -15.87 -21.40 -22.83
N PRO A 64 -15.79 -22.71 -23.07
CA PRO A 64 -15.27 -23.21 -24.34
C PRO A 64 -16.12 -22.58 -25.46
N THR A 65 -15.46 -21.98 -26.44
CA THR A 65 -16.14 -21.52 -27.65
C THR A 65 -16.72 -22.76 -28.32
N GLU A 66 -18.05 -22.89 -28.27
CA GLU A 66 -18.78 -23.91 -29.01
C GLU A 66 -18.54 -23.64 -30.50
N ASP A 67 -17.79 -24.56 -31.13
CA ASP A 67 -17.62 -24.62 -32.57
C ASP A 67 -18.97 -25.07 -33.16
N ILE A 68 -19.68 -24.14 -33.78
CA ILE A 68 -20.96 -24.40 -34.44
C ILE A 68 -20.63 -24.82 -35.88
N ASP A 69 -20.94 -26.07 -36.24
CA ASP A 69 -20.94 -26.63 -37.60
C ASP A 69 -22.09 -26.06 -38.46
#